data_AF-A0A8J8JIJ9-F1
#
_entry.id   AF-A0A8J8JIJ9-F1
#
_cell.length_a   1.000
_cell.length_b   1.000
_cell.length_c   1.000
_cell.angle_alpha   90.00
_cell.angle_beta   90.00
_cell.angle_gamma   90.00
#
_symmetry.space_group_name_H-M   'P 1'
#
loop_
_entity.id
_entity.type
_entity.pdbx_description
1 polymer ?
#
loop_
_entity_poly.entity_id
_entity_poly.type
_entity_poly.pdbx_seq_one_letter_code
_entity_poly.pdbx_strand_id
1 'polypeptide(L)'
;MEEPVVEERTFRRRKPAIERKIAEITEEDTRVALIGKAFKIDKMDYTFWLDDGSGVILVESEDNILPEDGQLVRVLGRVIRDENGIHIYGEVIQDFRGVDMGALQEIQSLEKRYLKKLEEMASFWSGGEEL
;
A
#
# COMPACT_ATOMS: atom_id res chain seq x y z
N MET A 1 -13.11 -33.01 -34.15
CA MET A 1 -12.40 -32.89 -32.87
C MET A 1 -11.62 -31.60 -32.97
N GLU A 2 -12.09 -30.53 -32.33
CA GLU A 2 -11.36 -29.25 -32.25
C GLU A 2 -10.37 -29.32 -31.11
N GLU A 3 -9.14 -28.86 -31.35
CA GLU A 3 -8.09 -28.80 -30.33
C GLU A 3 -8.35 -27.62 -29.36
N PRO A 4 -8.08 -27.79 -28.06
CA PRO A 4 -8.27 -26.70 -27.11
C PRO A 4 -7.17 -25.65 -27.30
N VAL A 5 -7.58 -24.40 -27.51
CA VAL A 5 -6.70 -23.23 -27.51
C VAL A 5 -6.23 -23.00 -26.07
N VAL A 6 -4.93 -23.20 -25.82
CA VAL A 6 -4.32 -22.88 -24.53
C VAL A 6 -4.05 -21.38 -24.50
N GLU A 7 -4.89 -20.62 -23.79
CA GLU A 7 -4.64 -19.20 -23.54
C GLU A 7 -3.38 -19.03 -22.68
N GLU A 8 -2.37 -18.36 -23.24
CA GLU A 8 -1.14 -18.00 -22.55
C GLU A 8 -1.45 -16.89 -21.51
N ARG A 9 -1.65 -17.29 -20.25
CA ARG A 9 -1.83 -16.35 -19.13
C ARG A 9 -0.51 -15.63 -18.84
N THR A 10 -0.34 -14.43 -19.39
CA THR A 10 0.77 -13.55 -19.02
C THR A 10 0.55 -13.02 -17.59
N PHE A 11 1.23 -13.61 -16.62
CA PHE A 11 1.24 -13.10 -15.24
C PHE A 11 2.06 -11.81 -15.17
N ARG A 12 1.43 -10.67 -15.44
CA ARG A 12 2.06 -9.36 -15.23
C ARG A 12 2.14 -9.10 -13.73
N ARG A 13 3.34 -9.17 -13.16
CA ARG A 13 3.60 -8.88 -11.74
C ARG A 13 3.11 -7.46 -11.41
N ARG A 14 2.15 -7.33 -10.50
CA ARG A 14 1.68 -6.01 -10.01
C ARG A 14 2.86 -5.28 -9.36
N LYS A 15 2.96 -3.96 -9.55
CA LYS A 15 3.93 -3.15 -8.79
C LYS A 15 3.64 -3.32 -7.29
N PRO A 16 4.70 -3.44 -6.45
CA PRO A 16 4.52 -3.56 -5.01
C PRO A 16 3.89 -2.29 -4.45
N ALA A 17 3.10 -2.44 -3.39
CA ALA A 17 2.60 -1.30 -2.63
C ALA A 17 3.77 -0.72 -1.81
N ILE A 18 3.99 0.58 -1.93
CA ILE A 18 5.05 1.29 -1.21
C ILE A 18 4.46 1.87 0.07
N GLU A 19 5.13 1.66 1.19
CA GLU A 19 4.69 2.25 2.45
C GLU A 19 4.86 3.77 2.45
N ARG A 20 3.78 4.49 2.76
CA ARG A 20 3.72 5.96 2.69
C ARG A 20 2.95 6.54 3.87
N LYS A 21 3.32 7.75 4.26
CA LYS A 21 2.44 8.64 5.01
C LYS A 21 1.46 9.32 4.06
N ILE A 22 0.24 9.61 4.52
CA ILE A 22 -0.80 10.24 3.69
C ILE A 22 -0.30 11.58 3.12
N ALA A 23 0.37 12.39 3.93
CA ALA A 23 0.93 13.68 3.48
C ALA A 23 2.14 13.54 2.53
N GLU A 24 2.74 12.35 2.41
CA GLU A 24 3.90 12.09 1.55
C GLU A 24 3.52 11.48 0.19
N ILE A 25 2.22 11.26 -0.09
CA ILE A 25 1.77 10.70 -1.36
C ILE A 25 2.07 11.70 -2.49
N THR A 26 2.82 11.26 -3.50
CA THR A 26 3.17 12.06 -4.69
C THR A 26 2.48 11.52 -5.94
N GLU A 27 2.59 12.20 -7.08
CA GLU A 27 2.01 11.76 -8.36
C GLU A 27 2.61 10.44 -8.88
N GLU A 28 3.84 10.11 -8.48
CA GLU A 28 4.52 8.89 -8.90
C GLU A 28 4.01 7.64 -8.15
N ASP A 29 3.35 7.84 -7.01
CA ASP A 29 2.81 6.76 -6.21
C ASP A 29 1.56 6.16 -6.89
N THR A 30 1.72 4.95 -7.41
CA THR A 30 0.61 4.21 -8.07
C THR A 30 -0.11 3.28 -7.12
N ARG A 31 0.62 2.72 -6.14
CA ARG A 31 0.13 1.76 -5.16
C ARG A 31 0.82 1.98 -3.82
N VAL A 32 0.03 2.12 -2.77
CA VAL A 32 0.52 2.50 -1.44
C VAL A 32 0.08 1.51 -0.38
N ALA A 33 0.86 1.45 0.70
CA ALA A 33 0.49 0.81 1.95
C ALA A 33 0.41 1.91 3.02
N LEU A 34 -0.80 2.18 3.51
CA LEU A 34 -1.09 3.22 4.50
C LEU A 34 -1.47 2.57 5.82
N ILE A 35 -1.04 3.13 6.94
CA ILE A 35 -1.37 2.64 8.28
C ILE A 35 -2.01 3.77 9.06
N GLY A 36 -3.23 3.58 9.52
CA GLY A 36 -3.99 4.64 10.20
C GLY A 36 -5.23 4.11 10.90
N LYS A 37 -5.92 5.00 11.62
CA LYS A 37 -7.20 4.71 12.25
C LYS A 37 -8.33 4.99 11.28
N ALA A 38 -9.22 4.01 11.11
CA ALA A 38 -10.41 4.16 10.30
C ALA A 38 -11.52 4.89 11.08
N PHE A 39 -12.27 5.74 10.41
CA PHE A 39 -13.43 6.44 10.98
C PHE A 39 -14.42 6.84 9.87
N LYS A 40 -15.63 7.29 10.25
CA LYS A 40 -16.71 7.63 9.31
C LYS A 40 -16.97 6.51 8.30
N ILE A 41 -17.28 5.32 8.82
CA ILE A 41 -17.51 4.11 8.03
C ILE A 41 -18.87 4.20 7.32
N ASP A 42 -18.88 4.14 6.00
CA ASP A 42 -20.08 4.05 5.18
C ASP A 42 -20.24 2.63 4.63
N LYS A 43 -21.31 1.96 5.08
CA LYS A 43 -21.62 0.57 4.67
C LYS A 43 -22.41 0.48 3.37
N MET A 44 -23.01 1.57 2.90
CA MET A 44 -23.75 1.59 1.63
C MET A 44 -22.77 1.73 0.47
N ASP A 45 -21.82 2.64 0.60
CA ASP A 45 -20.83 2.92 -0.43
C ASP A 45 -19.53 2.11 -0.28
N TYR A 46 -19.41 1.30 0.78
CA TYR A 46 -18.19 0.57 1.14
C TYR A 46 -16.95 1.46 1.24
N THR A 47 -17.12 2.63 1.83
CA THR A 47 -16.05 3.61 2.03
C THR A 47 -15.78 3.89 3.51
N PHE A 48 -14.58 4.39 3.81
CA PHE A 48 -14.23 4.92 5.12
C PHE A 48 -13.12 5.95 5.02
N TRP A 49 -12.98 6.78 6.05
CA TRP A 49 -11.88 7.73 6.17
C TRP A 49 -10.76 7.13 7.01
N LEU A 50 -9.50 7.36 6.60
CA LEU A 50 -8.30 6.88 7.29
C LEU A 50 -7.45 8.08 7.72
N ASP A 51 -7.07 8.11 9.00
CA ASP A 51 -6.17 9.12 9.59
C ASP A 51 -4.88 8.45 10.10
N ASP A 52 -3.72 8.91 9.62
CA ASP A 52 -2.39 8.40 10.01
C ASP A 52 -1.57 9.38 10.85
N GLY A 53 -2.19 10.49 11.27
CA GLY A 53 -1.60 11.63 11.98
C GLY A 53 -0.87 12.63 11.10
N SER A 54 -0.60 12.31 9.83
CA SER A 54 -0.03 13.25 8.84
C SER A 54 -1.10 13.85 7.93
N GLY A 55 -2.19 13.13 7.72
CA GLY A 55 -3.32 13.57 6.91
C GLY A 55 -4.50 12.62 7.03
N VAL A 56 -5.55 12.93 6.27
CA VAL A 56 -6.77 12.12 6.22
C VAL A 56 -7.10 11.83 4.77
N ILE A 57 -7.45 10.59 4.45
CA ILE A 57 -7.79 10.16 3.08
C ILE A 57 -9.04 9.27 3.05
N LEU A 58 -9.81 9.36 1.97
CA LEU A 58 -10.94 8.47 1.70
C LEU A 58 -10.42 7.15 1.12
N VAL A 59 -10.97 6.04 1.60
CA VAL A 59 -10.68 4.69 1.13
C VAL A 59 -11.98 4.02 0.69
N GLU A 60 -12.00 3.48 -0.53
CA GLU A 60 -13.03 2.59 -1.06
C GLU A 60 -12.55 1.14 -0.95
N SER A 61 -13.40 0.22 -0.50
CA SER A 61 -13.03 -1.20 -0.28
C SER A 61 -13.44 -2.08 -1.46
N GLU A 62 -12.49 -2.83 -2.05
CA GLU A 62 -12.75 -3.76 -3.16
C GLU A 62 -13.64 -4.96 -2.74
N ASP A 63 -13.35 -5.58 -1.59
CA ASP A 63 -13.98 -6.83 -1.15
C ASP A 63 -15.21 -6.61 -0.26
N ASN A 64 -15.77 -5.40 -0.21
CA ASN A 64 -16.88 -5.03 0.69
C ASN A 64 -16.55 -5.26 2.19
N ILE A 65 -15.26 -5.40 2.53
CA ILE A 65 -14.77 -5.57 3.90
C ILE A 65 -14.52 -4.17 4.47
N LEU A 66 -15.09 -3.87 5.62
CA LEU A 66 -14.92 -2.57 6.28
C LEU A 66 -14.35 -2.76 7.70
N PRO A 67 -13.46 -1.85 8.14
CA PRO A 67 -12.98 -1.85 9.51
C PRO A 67 -14.06 -1.35 10.50
N GLU A 68 -13.82 -1.61 11.78
CA GLU A 68 -14.58 -0.98 12.87
C GLU A 68 -14.18 0.50 13.01
N ASP A 69 -15.11 1.31 13.51
CA ASP A 69 -14.82 2.72 13.81
C ASP A 69 -13.74 2.83 14.89
N GLY A 70 -12.70 3.62 14.61
CA GLY A 70 -11.50 3.76 15.43
C GLY A 70 -10.47 2.64 15.30
N GLN A 71 -10.71 1.60 14.48
CA GLN A 71 -9.77 0.49 14.32
C GLN A 71 -8.49 0.94 13.63
N LEU A 72 -7.34 0.51 14.17
CA LEU A 72 -6.05 0.65 13.49
C LEU A 72 -5.94 -0.41 12.40
N VAL A 73 -5.77 0.03 11.15
CA VAL A 73 -5.68 -0.85 9.98
C VAL A 73 -4.50 -0.48 9.09
N ARG A 74 -4.03 -1.47 8.31
CA ARG A 74 -3.18 -1.23 7.15
C ARG A 74 -3.98 -1.43 5.87
N VAL A 75 -3.97 -0.42 5.02
CA VAL A 75 -4.65 -0.42 3.71
C VAL A 75 -3.59 -0.54 2.63
N LEU A 76 -3.67 -1.59 1.82
CA LEU A 76 -2.90 -1.70 0.57
C LEU A 76 -3.85 -1.39 -0.58
N GLY A 77 -3.51 -0.40 -1.38
CA GLY A 77 -4.43 0.04 -2.42
C GLY A 77 -3.80 0.88 -3.52
N ARG A 78 -4.58 1.11 -4.57
CA ARG A 78 -4.22 1.98 -5.69
C ARG A 78 -4.57 3.41 -5.35
N VAL A 79 -3.68 4.33 -5.71
CA VAL A 79 -3.96 5.76 -5.59
C VAL A 79 -4.79 6.19 -6.80
N ILE A 80 -6.02 6.65 -6.55
CA ILE A 80 -6.90 7.20 -7.57
C ILE A 80 -6.86 8.72 -7.46
N ARG A 81 -6.75 9.38 -8.61
CA ARG A 81 -6.70 10.84 -8.73
C ARG A 81 -7.78 11.27 -9.69
N ASP A 82 -8.70 12.08 -9.22
CA ASP A 82 -9.79 12.63 -10.00
C ASP A 82 -9.98 14.12 -9.70
N GLU A 83 -11.05 14.73 -10.24
CA GLU A 83 -11.37 16.14 -10.05
C GLU A 83 -11.74 16.49 -8.59
N ASN A 84 -12.14 15.50 -7.78
CA ASN A 84 -12.50 15.66 -6.37
C ASN A 84 -11.29 15.48 -5.44
N GLY A 85 -10.14 15.04 -5.98
CA GLY A 85 -8.87 14.94 -5.27
C GLY A 85 -8.27 13.54 -5.34
N ILE A 86 -7.63 13.14 -4.23
CA ILE A 86 -6.93 11.86 -4.12
C ILE A 86 -7.70 10.96 -3.15
N HIS A 87 -7.98 9.74 -3.59
CA HIS A 87 -8.54 8.68 -2.74
C HIS A 87 -7.83 7.36 -3.01
N ILE A 88 -8.05 6.37 -2.13
CA ILE A 88 -7.44 5.05 -2.24
C ILE A 88 -8.50 4.02 -2.59
N TYR A 89 -8.26 3.26 -3.64
CA TYR A 89 -8.98 2.02 -3.91
C TYR A 89 -8.26 0.89 -3.16
N GLY A 90 -8.78 0.54 -1.99
CA GLY A 90 -8.24 -0.45 -1.06
C GLY A 90 -8.47 -1.87 -1.53
N GLU A 91 -7.40 -2.51 -2.01
CA GLU A 91 -7.40 -3.90 -2.45
C GLU A 91 -7.28 -4.86 -1.25
N VAL A 92 -6.63 -4.44 -0.17
CA VAL A 92 -6.49 -5.23 1.06
C VAL A 92 -6.59 -4.32 2.28
N ILE A 93 -7.45 -4.70 3.23
CA ILE A 93 -7.59 -4.03 4.53
C ILE A 93 -7.20 -5.05 5.62
N GLN A 94 -6.12 -4.76 6.34
CA GLN A 94 -5.55 -5.66 7.35
C GLN A 94 -5.81 -5.10 8.76
N ASP A 95 -6.25 -5.96 9.67
CA ASP A 95 -6.33 -5.62 11.10
C ASP A 95 -4.92 -5.39 11.66
N PHE A 96 -4.68 -4.19 12.19
CA PHE A 96 -3.39 -3.77 12.76
C PHE A 96 -3.47 -3.50 14.26
N ARG A 97 -4.57 -3.85 14.95
CA ARG A 97 -4.74 -3.62 16.39
C ARG A 97 -3.63 -4.22 17.27
N GLY A 98 -3.01 -5.32 16.84
CA GLY A 98 -1.96 -6.02 17.59
C GLY A 98 -0.53 -5.56 17.30
N VAL A 99 -0.33 -4.54 16.46
CA VAL A 99 1.00 -4.13 16.02
C VAL A 99 1.66 -3.21 17.05
N ASP A 100 2.92 -3.50 17.38
CA ASP A 100 3.78 -2.58 18.14
C ASP A 100 4.22 -1.44 17.20
N MET A 101 3.56 -0.30 17.34
CA MET A 101 3.83 0.88 16.54
C MET A 101 5.21 1.47 16.79
N GLY A 102 5.80 1.28 17.98
CA GLY A 102 7.14 1.74 18.29
C GLY A 102 8.17 0.93 17.52
N ALA A 103 8.05 -0.40 17.56
CA ALA A 103 8.92 -1.29 16.80
C ALA A 103 8.79 -1.07 15.28
N LEU A 104 7.56 -0.88 14.78
CA LEU A 104 7.33 -0.57 13.37
C LEU A 104 8.02 0.72 12.94
N GLN A 105 7.90 1.80 13.74
CA GLN A 105 8.56 3.07 13.46
C GLN A 105 10.08 2.95 13.49
N GLU A 106 10.63 2.16 14.41
CA GLU A 106 12.07 1.88 14.47
C GLU A 106 12.54 1.21 13.17
N ILE A 107 11.85 0.14 12.73
CA ILE A 107 12.16 -0.56 11.48
C ILE A 107 12.10 0.40 10.28
N GLN A 108 11.03 1.18 10.14
CA GLN A 108 10.87 2.16 9.06
C GLN A 108 12.02 3.20 9.05
N SER A 109 12.47 3.63 10.23
CA SER A 109 13.57 4.60 10.35
C SER A 109 14.92 4.00 9.93
N LEU A 110 15.15 2.72 10.26
CA LEU A 110 16.33 1.98 9.87
C LEU A 110 16.33 1.71 8.37
N GLU A 111 15.19 1.31 7.81
CA GLU A 111 14.97 1.15 6.38
C GLU A 111 15.33 2.41 5.61
N LYS A 112 14.73 3.57 5.98
CA LYS A 112 15.06 4.86 5.34
C LYS A 112 16.54 5.21 5.43
N ARG A 113 17.22 4.81 6.52
CA ARG A 113 18.65 5.12 6.74
C ARG A 113 19.61 4.21 5.97
N TYR A 114 19.27 2.92 5.83
CA TYR A 114 20.21 1.89 5.38
C TYR A 114 19.85 1.23 4.05
N LEU A 115 18.58 1.14 3.65
CA LEU A 115 18.20 0.43 2.42
C LEU A 115 18.91 0.98 1.19
N LYS A 116 18.94 2.31 1.02
CA LYS A 116 19.62 2.92 -0.13
C LYS A 116 21.11 2.55 -0.21
N LYS A 117 21.80 2.52 0.94
CA LYS A 117 23.21 2.11 1.00
C LYS A 117 23.38 0.64 0.66
N LEU A 118 22.47 -0.21 1.14
CA LEU A 118 22.48 -1.64 0.86
C LEU A 118 22.19 -1.93 -0.61
N GLU A 119 21.28 -1.20 -1.24
CA GLU A 119 20.97 -1.30 -2.68
C GLU A 119 22.15 -0.87 -3.55
N GLU A 120 22.82 0.23 -3.18
CA GLU A 120 24.04 0.71 -3.84
C GLU A 120 25.17 -0.33 -3.73
N MET A 121 25.36 -0.91 -2.54
CA MET A 121 26.32 -2.00 -2.33
C MET A 121 25.95 -3.24 -3.13
N ALA A 122 24.71 -3.74 -3.04
CA ALA A 122 24.27 -4.94 -3.76
C ALA A 122 24.45 -4.80 -5.28
N SER A 123 24.12 -3.64 -5.84
CA SER A 123 24.31 -3.34 -7.27
C SER A 123 25.80 -3.36 -7.68
N PHE A 124 26.68 -2.86 -6.80
CA PHE A 124 28.13 -2.89 -7.01
C PHE A 124 28.69 -4.32 -6.97
N TRP A 125 28.18 -5.19 -6.09
CA TRP A 125 28.59 -6.59 -6.01
C TRP A 125 28.01 -7.46 -7.15
N SER A 126 26.78 -7.20 -7.60
CA SER A 126 26.17 -7.93 -8.73
C SER A 126 26.72 -7.56 -10.11
N GLY A 127 27.39 -6.41 -10.23
CA GLY A 127 28.07 -5.99 -11.47
C GLY A 127 29.47 -6.56 -11.66
N GLY A 128 29.94 -7.41 -10.73
CA GLY A 128 31.30 -7.97 -10.73
C GLY A 128 31.45 -9.39 -11.28
N GLU A 129 30.37 -10.05 -11.71
CA GLU A 129 30.39 -11.42 -12.27
C GLU A 129 30.24 -11.45 -13.81
N GLU A 130 30.86 -10.49 -14.53
CA GLU A 130 31.17 -10.65 -15.94
C GLU A 130 32.67 -10.40 -16.17
N LEU A 131 33.49 -11.44 -15.92
CA LEU A 131 34.82 -11.63 -16.50
C LEU A 131 35.08 -13.11 -16.75
#